data_AF-A0A9P6Y5C5-F1
#
_entry.id   AF-A0A9P6Y5C5-F1
#
_cell.length_a   1.000
_cell.length_b   1.000
_cell.length_c   1.000
_cell.angle_alpha   90.00
_cell.angle_beta   90.00
_cell.angle_gamma   90.00
#
_symmetry.space_group_name_H-M   'P 1'
#
loop_
_entity.id
_entity.type
_entity.pdbx_description
1 polymer ?
#
loop_
_entity_poly.entity_id
_entity_poly.type
_entity_poly.pdbx_seq_one_letter_code
_entity_poly.pdbx_strand_id
1 'polypeptide(L)'
;MLHLTNQPTMKERVHRLQAKFLFRSINAPEDTLLSQLLAYLRTSASLSQWYKVSKTPLWQRYCASHEIDGLDSRTFNTIYHEYLKYNLNARRNATNSLLLSACRHKLGIDPILWLPMTPSERSRLIRWHLGCLPGGVPIPCIYHPTVKFTRSHAIWCLYMHRRLQMPTTEPDPLSFLLNKLPTQRKKRGPSANIDPSPFAAWTVRWPSICQILFELNYLHHGKIPPEPPPLLGSSLSSGCATINLVFDDTSSFFSSLLRLFPYQKGF
;
A
#
# COMPACT_ATOMS: atom_id res chain seq x y z
N MET A 1 8.41 -5.79 2.47
CA MET A 1 7.91 -4.83 1.46
C MET A 1 6.62 -5.29 0.77
N LEU A 2 6.37 -6.60 0.61
CA LEU A 2 5.16 -7.13 -0.03
C LEU A 2 3.84 -6.60 0.57
N HIS A 3 3.82 -6.34 1.87
CA HIS A 3 2.64 -5.81 2.58
C HIS A 3 2.34 -4.33 2.29
N LEU A 4 3.33 -3.55 1.84
CA LEU A 4 3.15 -2.14 1.46
C LEU A 4 2.53 -1.98 0.08
N THR A 5 2.61 -3.00 -0.77
CA THR A 5 2.14 -2.90 -2.15
C THR A 5 0.72 -3.43 -2.34
N ASN A 6 0.21 -4.24 -1.39
CA ASN A 6 -1.13 -4.85 -1.37
C ASN A 6 -1.67 -5.14 -2.78
N GLN A 7 -0.81 -5.75 -3.60
CA GLN A 7 -1.12 -6.05 -4.99
C GLN A 7 -1.85 -7.37 -5.09
N PRO A 8 -2.69 -7.55 -6.13
CA PRO A 8 -3.22 -8.85 -6.48
C PRO A 8 -2.06 -9.84 -6.68
N THR A 9 -2.19 -11.02 -6.08
CA THR A 9 -1.28 -12.15 -6.24
C THR A 9 -1.29 -12.65 -7.68
N MET A 10 -0.26 -13.42 -8.08
CA MET A 10 -0.22 -14.01 -9.42
C MET A 10 -1.45 -14.88 -9.72
N LYS A 11 -1.93 -15.66 -8.74
CA LYS A 11 -3.16 -16.46 -8.86
C LYS A 11 -4.38 -15.58 -9.17
N GLU A 12 -4.53 -14.45 -8.48
CA GLU A 12 -5.64 -13.52 -8.71
C GLU A 12 -5.55 -12.79 -10.07
N ARG A 13 -4.32 -12.51 -10.54
CA ARG A 13 -4.08 -11.96 -11.88
C ARG A 13 -4.44 -12.98 -12.97
N VAL A 14 -4.06 -14.25 -12.77
CA VAL A 14 -4.43 -15.36 -13.67
C VAL A 14 -5.94 -15.52 -13.74
N HIS A 15 -6.66 -15.50 -12.61
CA HIS A 15 -8.12 -15.54 -12.60
C HIS A 15 -8.74 -14.39 -13.40
N ARG A 16 -8.17 -13.17 -13.33
CA ARG A 16 -8.63 -12.03 -14.14
C ARG A 16 -8.45 -12.27 -15.64
N LEU A 17 -7.30 -12.82 -16.05
CA LEU A 17 -7.02 -13.13 -17.45
C LEU A 17 -7.93 -14.24 -17.97
N GLN A 18 -8.12 -15.28 -17.17
CA GLN A 18 -9.04 -16.39 -17.42
C GLN A 18 -10.48 -15.90 -17.60
N ALA A 19 -10.98 -15.04 -16.70
CA ALA A 19 -12.31 -14.46 -16.83
C ALA A 19 -12.44 -13.57 -18.07
N LYS A 20 -11.41 -12.78 -18.41
CA LYS A 20 -11.40 -11.99 -19.66
C LYS A 20 -11.43 -12.87 -20.91
N PHE A 21 -10.75 -14.00 -20.89
CA PHE A 21 -10.80 -14.97 -21.98
C PHE A 21 -12.22 -15.53 -22.14
N LEU A 22 -12.86 -15.94 -21.05
CA LEU A 22 -14.25 -16.40 -21.06
C LEU A 22 -15.21 -15.32 -21.58
N PHE A 23 -15.04 -14.09 -21.11
CA PHE A 23 -15.83 -12.93 -21.55
C PHE A 23 -15.74 -12.73 -23.08
N ARG A 24 -14.52 -12.78 -23.62
CA ARG A 24 -14.29 -12.66 -25.07
C ARG A 24 -14.85 -13.84 -25.86
N SER A 25 -14.81 -15.04 -25.29
CA SER A 25 -15.35 -16.22 -25.96
C SER A 25 -16.86 -16.17 -26.08
N ILE A 26 -17.56 -15.69 -25.05
CA ILE A 26 -19.04 -15.63 -25.02
C ILE A 26 -19.54 -14.53 -25.96
N ASN A 27 -18.85 -13.40 -26.01
CA ASN A 27 -19.21 -12.26 -26.86
C ASN A 27 -18.56 -12.34 -28.26
N ALA A 28 -18.05 -13.50 -28.66
CA ALA A 28 -17.53 -13.70 -30.01
C ALA A 28 -18.70 -13.71 -31.01
N PRO A 29 -18.53 -13.13 -32.22
CA PRO A 29 -19.58 -13.17 -33.24
C PRO A 29 -19.90 -14.61 -33.64
N GLU A 30 -21.16 -14.88 -33.97
CA GLU A 30 -21.71 -16.22 -34.19
C GLU A 30 -20.99 -17.00 -35.30
N ASP A 31 -20.42 -16.30 -36.28
CA ASP A 31 -19.70 -16.88 -37.43
C ASP A 31 -18.32 -17.46 -37.05
N THR A 32 -17.86 -17.25 -35.82
CA THR A 32 -16.56 -17.78 -35.39
C THR A 32 -16.63 -19.28 -35.09
N LEU A 33 -15.57 -20.01 -35.43
CA LEU A 33 -15.46 -21.41 -35.02
C LEU A 33 -15.59 -21.58 -33.49
N LEU A 34 -15.13 -20.59 -32.72
CA LEU A 34 -15.27 -20.59 -31.27
C LEU A 34 -16.73 -20.54 -30.84
N SER A 35 -17.55 -19.61 -31.34
CA SER A 35 -18.97 -19.49 -30.99
C SER A 35 -19.76 -20.75 -31.36
N GLN A 36 -19.49 -21.34 -32.52
CA GLN A 36 -20.12 -22.60 -32.95
C GLN A 36 -19.77 -23.77 -32.02
N LEU A 37 -18.52 -23.84 -31.55
CA LEU A 37 -18.05 -24.90 -30.65
C LEU A 37 -18.35 -24.63 -29.16
N LEU A 38 -18.76 -23.41 -28.78
CA LEU A 38 -18.98 -23.05 -27.37
C LEU A 38 -19.99 -23.96 -26.67
N ALA A 39 -21.06 -24.37 -27.35
CA ALA A 39 -22.07 -25.26 -26.80
C ALA A 39 -21.45 -26.60 -26.35
N TYR A 40 -20.51 -27.14 -27.14
CA TYR A 40 -19.78 -28.36 -26.81
C TYR A 40 -18.72 -28.12 -25.73
N LEU A 41 -17.98 -27.01 -25.82
CA LEU A 41 -16.90 -26.66 -24.88
C LEU A 41 -17.41 -26.34 -23.46
N ARG A 42 -18.67 -25.90 -23.32
CA ARG A 42 -19.33 -25.64 -22.03
C ARG A 42 -19.65 -26.91 -21.25
N THR A 43 -19.69 -28.06 -21.91
CA THR A 43 -20.08 -29.33 -21.29
C THR A 43 -18.92 -29.95 -20.53
N SER A 44 -19.21 -30.52 -19.36
CA SER A 44 -18.21 -31.20 -18.51
C SER A 44 -17.51 -32.36 -19.22
N ALA A 45 -18.23 -33.06 -20.10
CA ALA A 45 -17.73 -34.17 -20.91
C ALA A 45 -16.62 -33.77 -21.90
N SER A 46 -16.54 -32.50 -22.28
CA SER A 46 -15.54 -32.03 -23.26
C SER A 46 -14.11 -32.02 -22.72
N LEU A 47 -13.92 -32.11 -21.39
CA LEU A 47 -12.63 -31.93 -20.69
C LEU A 47 -11.86 -30.68 -21.12
N SER A 48 -12.56 -29.72 -21.74
CA SER A 48 -11.95 -28.62 -22.45
C SER A 48 -11.29 -27.65 -21.47
N GLN A 49 -10.27 -26.94 -21.97
CA GLN A 49 -9.65 -25.88 -21.18
C GLN A 49 -10.67 -24.78 -20.84
N TRP A 50 -11.66 -24.55 -21.71
CA TRP A 50 -12.74 -23.62 -21.46
C TRP A 50 -13.54 -24.02 -20.22
N TYR A 51 -13.98 -25.28 -20.14
CA TYR A 51 -14.72 -25.81 -18.99
C TYR A 51 -13.90 -25.76 -17.70
N LYS A 52 -12.60 -26.09 -17.76
CA LYS A 52 -11.71 -25.97 -16.59
C LYS A 52 -11.61 -24.52 -16.09
N VAL A 53 -11.51 -23.57 -17.01
CA VAL A 53 -11.38 -22.14 -16.69
C VAL A 53 -12.70 -21.54 -16.18
N SER A 54 -13.85 -22.05 -16.63
CA SER A 54 -15.17 -21.61 -16.11
C SER A 54 -15.43 -22.01 -14.66
N LYS A 55 -14.69 -22.99 -14.12
CA LYS A 55 -14.74 -23.36 -12.69
C LYS A 55 -13.91 -22.46 -11.78
N THR A 56 -13.28 -21.40 -12.31
CA THR A 56 -12.53 -20.47 -11.47
C THR A 56 -13.46 -19.71 -10.51
N PRO A 57 -13.02 -19.43 -9.28
CA PRO A 57 -13.89 -18.84 -8.25
C PRO A 57 -14.36 -17.43 -8.61
N LEU A 58 -13.57 -16.68 -9.38
CA LEU A 58 -13.96 -15.37 -9.88
C LEU A 58 -15.12 -15.47 -10.89
N TRP A 59 -15.02 -16.42 -11.82
CA TRP A 59 -16.04 -16.61 -12.86
C TRP A 59 -17.35 -17.16 -12.26
N GLN A 60 -17.25 -18.10 -11.32
CA GLN A 60 -18.42 -18.61 -10.61
C GLN A 60 -19.17 -17.51 -9.85
N ARG A 61 -18.46 -16.57 -9.18
CA ARG A 61 -19.11 -15.42 -8.54
C ARG A 61 -19.82 -14.50 -9.53
N TYR A 62 -19.25 -14.35 -10.72
CA TYR A 62 -19.88 -13.58 -11.79
C TYR A 62 -21.17 -14.27 -12.27
N CYS A 63 -21.10 -15.55 -12.67
CA CYS A 63 -22.27 -16.32 -13.10
C CYS A 63 -23.35 -16.48 -12.02
N ALA A 64 -22.99 -16.51 -10.73
CA ALA A 64 -23.95 -16.60 -9.64
C ALA A 64 -24.73 -15.29 -9.39
N SER A 65 -24.21 -14.16 -9.86
CA SER A 65 -24.81 -12.85 -9.61
C SER A 65 -25.52 -12.27 -10.83
N HIS A 66 -25.20 -12.73 -12.05
CA HIS A 66 -25.70 -12.15 -13.30
C HIS A 66 -25.92 -13.22 -14.36
N GLU A 67 -26.98 -13.03 -15.16
CA GLU A 67 -27.19 -13.79 -16.39
C GLU A 67 -26.07 -13.49 -17.40
N ILE A 68 -25.65 -14.54 -18.12
CA ILE A 68 -24.51 -14.49 -19.04
C ILE A 68 -24.79 -13.59 -20.26
N ASP A 69 -26.06 -13.25 -20.52
CA ASP A 69 -26.43 -12.55 -21.75
C ASP A 69 -26.32 -11.01 -21.63
N GLY A 70 -26.10 -10.48 -20.41
CA GLY A 70 -25.95 -9.04 -20.12
C GLY A 70 -24.53 -8.65 -19.65
N LEU A 71 -23.51 -8.95 -20.45
CA LEU A 71 -22.10 -8.79 -20.06
C LEU A 71 -21.63 -7.32 -20.02
N ASP A 72 -21.71 -6.65 -18.87
CA ASP A 72 -21.13 -5.31 -18.66
C ASP A 72 -19.72 -5.35 -18.02
N SER A 73 -18.76 -4.67 -18.66
CA SER A 73 -17.39 -4.49 -18.15
C SER A 73 -17.35 -3.80 -16.80
N ARG A 74 -18.28 -2.87 -16.52
CA ARG A 74 -18.33 -2.15 -15.24
C ARG A 74 -18.72 -3.09 -14.10
N THR A 75 -19.72 -3.93 -14.32
CA THR A 75 -20.17 -4.97 -13.39
C THR A 75 -19.06 -5.97 -13.10
N PHE A 76 -18.38 -6.47 -14.14
CA PHE A 76 -17.24 -7.38 -13.95
C PHE A 76 -16.12 -6.76 -13.11
N ASN A 77 -15.76 -5.49 -13.36
CA ASN A 77 -14.73 -4.82 -12.58
C ASN A 77 -15.15 -4.66 -11.11
N THR A 78 -16.43 -4.42 -10.84
CA THR A 78 -16.98 -4.31 -9.48
C THR A 78 -16.84 -5.64 -8.73
N ILE A 79 -17.30 -6.74 -9.35
CA ILE A 79 -17.18 -8.10 -8.80
C ILE A 79 -15.71 -8.51 -8.61
N TYR A 80 -14.84 -8.16 -9.56
CA TYR A 80 -13.41 -8.40 -9.44
C TYR A 80 -12.79 -7.65 -8.24
N HIS A 81 -13.18 -6.39 -8.04
CA HIS A 81 -12.72 -5.62 -6.89
C HIS A 81 -13.21 -6.20 -5.56
N GLU A 82 -14.44 -6.68 -5.49
CA GLU A 82 -14.98 -7.37 -4.31
C GLU A 82 -14.27 -8.71 -4.06
N TYR A 83 -14.02 -9.49 -5.10
CA TYR A 83 -13.23 -10.71 -5.04
C TYR A 83 -11.83 -10.47 -4.45
N LEU A 84 -11.14 -9.43 -4.92
CA LEU A 84 -9.83 -9.06 -4.39
C LEU A 84 -9.88 -8.59 -2.93
N LYS A 85 -10.91 -7.80 -2.56
CA LYS A 85 -11.12 -7.36 -1.16
C LYS A 85 -11.37 -8.55 -0.24
N TYR A 86 -12.24 -9.47 -0.65
CA TYR A 86 -12.54 -10.70 0.08
C TYR A 86 -11.27 -11.52 0.34
N ASN A 87 -10.46 -11.76 -0.69
CA ASN A 87 -9.23 -12.52 -0.54
C ASN A 87 -8.19 -11.81 0.33
N LEU A 88 -8.07 -10.48 0.23
CA LEU A 88 -7.21 -9.72 1.14
C LEU A 88 -7.63 -9.86 2.59
N ASN A 89 -8.93 -9.75 2.87
CA ASN A 89 -9.45 -9.89 4.23
C ASN A 89 -9.26 -11.32 4.75
N ALA A 90 -9.49 -12.34 3.92
CA ALA A 90 -9.20 -13.73 4.27
C ALA A 90 -7.72 -13.93 4.62
N ARG A 91 -6.79 -13.36 3.84
CA ARG A 91 -5.35 -13.39 4.14
C ARG A 91 -5.01 -12.69 5.46
N ARG A 92 -5.64 -11.54 5.74
CA ARG A 92 -5.46 -10.83 7.03
C ARG A 92 -5.88 -11.71 8.19
N ASN A 93 -7.08 -12.28 8.13
CA ASN A 93 -7.65 -13.09 9.19
C ASN A 93 -6.84 -14.39 9.40
N ALA A 94 -6.32 -14.99 8.34
CA ALA A 94 -5.53 -16.21 8.44
C ALA A 94 -4.13 -16.00 9.05
N THR A 95 -3.54 -14.82 8.86
CA THR A 95 -2.12 -14.59 9.22
C THR A 95 -1.96 -14.04 10.64
N ASN A 96 -3.01 -13.49 11.28
CA ASN A 96 -2.93 -12.75 12.56
C ASN A 96 -1.77 -11.73 12.62
N SER A 97 -1.25 -11.29 11.46
CA SER A 97 0.01 -10.57 11.43
C SER A 97 -0.25 -9.09 11.65
N LEU A 98 0.31 -8.56 12.74
CA LEU A 98 0.38 -7.13 13.05
C LEU A 98 0.90 -6.30 11.86
N LEU A 99 1.74 -6.90 11.01
CA LEU A 99 2.27 -6.26 9.80
C LEU A 99 1.20 -5.99 8.74
N LEU A 100 0.25 -6.91 8.53
CA LEU A 100 -0.83 -6.76 7.54
C LEU A 100 -1.97 -5.85 8.04
N SER A 101 -2.15 -5.76 9.36
CA SER A 101 -3.10 -4.82 9.97
C SER A 101 -2.55 -3.39 9.98
N ALA A 102 -1.23 -3.21 10.12
CA ALA A 102 -0.59 -1.91 10.04
C ALA A 102 -0.59 -1.31 8.61
N CYS A 103 -0.65 -2.17 7.58
CA CYS A 103 -0.75 -1.75 6.18
C CYS A 103 -2.19 -1.42 5.78
N ARG A 104 -2.39 -0.46 4.85
CA ARG A 104 -3.73 0.01 4.45
C ARG A 104 -4.69 -1.10 4.05
N HIS A 105 -5.95 -0.91 4.41
CA HIS A 105 -7.05 -1.81 4.05
C HIS A 105 -7.32 -1.98 2.54
N LYS A 106 -6.83 -1.05 1.70
CA LYS A 106 -7.14 -0.97 0.26
C LYS A 106 -6.05 -1.61 -0.59
N LEU A 107 -6.47 -2.22 -1.71
CA LEU A 107 -5.59 -2.74 -2.76
C LEU A 107 -4.81 -1.61 -3.42
N GLY A 108 -3.51 -1.78 -3.56
CA GLY A 108 -2.65 -0.83 -4.26
C GLY A 108 -1.37 -0.48 -3.50
N ILE A 109 -0.51 0.24 -4.21
CA ILE A 109 0.80 0.66 -3.71
C ILE A 109 0.61 1.74 -2.63
N ASP A 110 1.21 1.54 -1.46
CA ASP A 110 1.14 2.54 -0.40
C ASP A 110 1.74 3.89 -0.88
N PRO A 111 1.03 5.01 -0.65
CA PRO A 111 1.51 6.36 -0.90
C PRO A 111 2.94 6.64 -0.46
N ILE A 112 3.40 6.07 0.64
CA ILE A 112 4.77 6.23 1.15
C ILE A 112 5.82 5.90 0.07
N LEU A 113 5.52 4.97 -0.84
CA LEU A 113 6.44 4.54 -1.89
C LEU A 113 6.55 5.52 -3.07
N TRP A 114 5.56 6.39 -3.30
CA TRP A 114 5.56 7.33 -4.42
C TRP A 114 5.52 8.81 -4.02
N LEU A 115 5.32 9.13 -2.75
CA LEU A 115 5.37 10.51 -2.25
C LEU A 115 6.79 11.10 -2.40
N PRO A 116 6.90 12.38 -2.83
CA PRO A 116 8.18 13.07 -2.95
C PRO A 116 8.75 13.35 -1.56
N MET A 117 9.84 12.67 -1.21
CA MET A 117 10.57 12.81 0.06
C MET A 117 11.99 12.24 -0.10
N THR A 118 12.87 12.56 0.84
CA THR A 118 14.23 12.02 0.85
C THR A 118 14.24 10.51 1.13
N PRO A 119 15.27 9.77 0.67
CA PRO A 119 15.41 8.34 0.98
C PRO A 119 15.42 8.05 2.49
N SER A 120 15.98 8.97 3.28
CA SER A 120 16.06 8.84 4.74
C SER A 120 14.69 8.91 5.42
N GLU A 121 13.84 9.86 4.99
CA GLU A 121 12.47 10.01 5.49
C GLU A 121 11.61 8.81 5.11
N ARG A 122 11.72 8.38 3.84
CA ARG A 122 11.02 7.18 3.36
C ARG A 122 11.39 5.95 4.18
N SER A 123 12.67 5.78 4.49
CA SER A 123 13.16 4.68 5.31
C SER A 123 12.59 4.72 6.75
N ARG A 124 12.54 5.89 7.38
CA ARG A 124 11.93 6.07 8.71
C ARG A 124 10.43 5.77 8.71
N LEU A 125 9.71 6.26 7.71
CA LEU A 125 8.28 6.02 7.54
C LEU A 125 7.96 4.55 7.32
N ILE A 126 8.72 3.86 6.46
CA ILE A 126 8.55 2.43 6.21
C ILE A 126 8.78 1.63 7.49
N ARG A 127 9.82 1.95 8.27
CA ARG A 127 10.07 1.30 9.57
C ARG A 127 8.90 1.48 10.53
N TRP A 128 8.44 2.71 10.72
CA TRP A 128 7.29 3.00 11.58
C TRP A 128 6.02 2.27 11.10
N HIS A 129 5.74 2.30 9.80
CA HIS A 129 4.55 1.69 9.21
C HIS A 129 4.56 0.15 9.34
N LEU A 130 5.73 -0.48 9.32
CA LEU A 130 5.90 -1.91 9.57
C LEU A 130 5.99 -2.28 11.06
N GLY A 131 5.80 -1.32 11.98
CA GLY A 131 5.93 -1.59 13.42
C GLY A 131 7.37 -1.79 13.90
N CYS A 132 8.36 -1.56 13.04
CA CYS A 132 9.77 -1.68 13.40
C CYS A 132 10.26 -0.38 14.05
N LEU A 133 10.64 -0.44 15.33
CA LEU A 133 11.45 0.60 15.93
C LEU A 133 12.89 0.50 15.39
N PRO A 134 13.66 1.61 15.35
CA PRO A 134 15.08 1.53 15.01
C PRO A 134 15.76 0.51 15.93
N GLY A 135 16.81 -0.19 15.49
CA GLY A 135 17.61 -1.11 16.32
C GLY A 135 17.00 -2.40 16.85
N GLY A 136 15.69 -2.65 16.70
CA GLY A 136 15.06 -3.98 16.88
C GLY A 136 14.98 -4.53 18.31
N VAL A 137 15.82 -4.06 19.24
CA VAL A 137 15.84 -4.42 20.66
C VAL A 137 15.35 -3.22 21.48
N PRO A 138 14.43 -3.39 22.44
CA PRO A 138 13.97 -2.28 23.27
C PRO A 138 15.11 -1.73 24.15
N ILE A 139 15.60 -0.54 23.82
CA ILE A 139 16.59 0.22 24.59
C ILE A 139 15.84 1.06 25.66
N PRO A 140 16.40 1.34 26.85
CA PRO A 140 15.82 2.32 27.76
C PRO A 140 15.68 3.70 27.12
N CYS A 141 14.62 4.44 27.45
CA CYS A 141 14.44 5.79 26.94
C CYS A 141 15.47 6.75 27.55
N ILE A 142 16.07 7.63 26.74
CA ILE A 142 17.03 8.65 27.21
C ILE A 142 16.39 9.57 28.26
N TYR A 143 15.12 9.95 28.07
CA TYR A 143 14.39 10.80 29.01
C TYR A 143 13.85 10.02 30.22
N HIS A 144 13.67 8.71 30.10
CA HIS A 144 13.07 7.85 31.13
C HIS A 144 13.86 6.54 31.23
N PRO A 145 15.00 6.53 31.94
CA PRO A 145 15.92 5.39 31.97
C PRO A 145 15.28 4.09 32.52
N THR A 146 14.22 4.22 33.31
CA THR A 146 13.49 3.13 33.94
C THR A 146 12.49 2.44 32.99
N VAL A 147 12.20 3.03 31.83
CA VAL A 147 11.17 2.54 30.90
C VAL A 147 11.79 2.16 29.56
N LYS A 148 11.43 0.98 29.05
CA LYS A 148 11.84 0.51 27.71
C LYS A 148 11.17 1.36 26.63
N PHE A 149 11.93 1.73 25.61
CA PHE A 149 11.46 2.51 24.48
C PHE A 149 10.60 1.65 23.54
N THR A 150 9.29 1.63 23.80
CA THR A 150 8.27 0.99 22.97
C THR A 150 7.52 2.01 22.11
N ARG A 151 6.69 1.55 21.17
CA ARG A 151 5.87 2.43 20.32
C ARG A 151 4.90 3.28 21.14
N SER A 152 4.24 2.68 22.14
CA SER A 152 3.35 3.40 23.06
C SER A 152 4.10 4.42 23.91
N HIS A 153 5.29 4.05 24.40
CA HIS A 153 6.13 4.99 25.12
C HIS A 153 6.57 6.17 24.22
N ALA A 154 6.95 5.91 22.96
CA ALA A 154 7.34 6.96 22.02
C ALA A 154 6.19 7.96 21.77
N ILE A 155 4.94 7.47 21.67
CA ILE A 155 3.76 8.33 21.47
C ILE A 155 3.58 9.32 22.61
N TRP A 156 3.72 8.85 23.85
CA TRP A 156 3.63 9.68 25.04
C TRP A 156 4.86 10.59 25.20
N CYS A 157 6.07 10.02 25.10
CA CYS A 157 7.33 10.71 25.34
C CYS A 157 7.61 11.85 24.35
N LEU A 158 7.16 11.72 23.09
CA LEU A 158 7.29 12.77 22.06
C LEU A 158 6.05 13.67 21.95
N TYR A 159 5.07 13.51 22.85
CA TYR A 159 3.79 14.24 22.84
C TYR A 159 3.12 14.22 21.45
N MET A 160 3.10 13.05 20.80
CA MET A 160 2.71 12.93 19.38
C MET A 160 1.28 13.46 19.14
N HIS A 161 0.35 13.23 20.06
CA HIS A 161 -1.03 13.75 19.98
C HIS A 161 -1.10 15.26 19.80
N ARG A 162 -0.36 16.00 20.62
CA ARG A 162 -0.33 17.47 20.59
C ARG A 162 0.31 17.98 19.30
N ARG A 163 1.42 17.38 18.88
CA ARG A 163 2.18 17.78 17.69
C ARG A 163 1.45 17.47 16.39
N LEU A 164 0.67 16.39 16.38
CA LEU A 164 -0.11 15.94 15.23
C LEU A 164 -1.55 16.49 15.20
N GLN A 165 -1.94 17.24 16.24
CA GLN A 165 -3.30 17.77 16.42
C GLN A 165 -4.36 16.64 16.37
N MET A 166 -4.13 15.58 17.14
CA MET A 166 -4.98 14.38 17.20
C MET A 166 -5.54 14.18 18.61
N PRO A 167 -6.80 13.72 18.76
CA PRO A 167 -7.38 13.39 20.05
C PRO A 167 -6.58 12.26 20.74
N THR A 168 -6.56 12.27 22.07
CA THR A 168 -5.89 11.25 22.91
C THR A 168 -6.61 9.90 22.90
N THR A 169 -7.83 9.83 22.34
CA THR A 169 -8.62 8.60 22.19
C THR A 169 -8.01 7.61 21.21
N GLU A 170 -7.24 8.07 20.23
CA GLU A 170 -6.59 7.20 19.24
C GLU A 170 -5.29 6.61 19.81
N PRO A 171 -5.11 5.29 19.94
CA PRO A 171 -3.90 4.74 20.58
C PRO A 171 -2.61 4.96 19.76
N ASP A 172 -2.71 5.13 18.44
CA ASP A 172 -1.56 5.39 17.56
C ASP A 172 -1.86 6.53 16.56
N PRO A 173 -1.65 7.79 16.97
CA PRO A 173 -2.00 8.95 16.16
C PRO A 173 -1.19 9.02 14.85
N LEU A 174 0.06 8.53 14.86
CA LEU A 174 0.92 8.58 13.69
C LEU A 174 0.51 7.54 12.64
N SER A 175 0.21 6.31 13.04
CA SER A 175 -0.32 5.30 12.09
C SER A 175 -1.67 5.69 11.54
N PHE A 176 -2.55 6.23 12.38
CA PHE A 176 -3.85 6.72 11.95
C PHE A 176 -3.70 7.75 10.83
N LEU A 177 -2.84 8.74 11.02
CA LEU A 177 -2.55 9.73 9.99
C LEU A 177 -1.99 9.07 8.74
N LEU A 178 -0.95 8.23 8.85
CA LEU A 178 -0.36 7.58 7.68
C LEU A 178 -1.40 6.81 6.86
N ASN A 179 -2.37 6.14 7.51
CA ASN A 179 -3.47 5.45 6.85
C ASN A 179 -4.44 6.38 6.09
N LYS A 180 -4.43 7.69 6.37
CA LYS A 180 -5.20 8.73 5.68
C LYS A 180 -4.42 9.42 4.55
N LEU A 181 -3.18 9.03 4.23
CA LEU A 181 -2.47 9.66 3.09
C LEU A 181 -3.27 9.48 1.79
N PRO A 182 -3.19 10.43 0.85
CA PRO A 182 -3.91 10.36 -0.41
C PRO A 182 -3.52 9.09 -1.19
N THR A 183 -4.50 8.26 -1.56
CA THR A 183 -4.25 7.00 -2.29
C THR A 183 -4.13 7.19 -3.80
N GLN A 184 -4.47 8.37 -4.31
CA GLN A 184 -4.36 8.70 -5.72
C GLN A 184 -3.18 9.65 -5.92
N ARG A 185 -2.24 9.24 -6.77
CA ARG A 185 -1.34 10.18 -7.43
C ARG A 185 -2.22 11.13 -8.24
N LYS A 186 -2.10 12.45 -8.07
CA LYS A 186 -2.83 13.42 -8.93
C LYS A 186 -2.62 12.99 -10.39
N LYS A 187 -3.70 12.61 -11.08
CA LYS A 187 -3.66 12.50 -12.54
C LYS A 187 -3.43 13.92 -13.03
N ARG A 188 -2.33 14.16 -13.77
CA ARG A 188 -2.14 15.43 -14.47
C ARG A 188 -3.32 15.58 -15.44
N GLY A 189 -4.25 16.45 -15.10
CA GLY A 189 -5.39 16.80 -15.92
C GLY A 189 -5.86 18.19 -15.49
N PRO A 190 -6.11 19.12 -16.42
CA PRO A 190 -6.69 20.41 -16.10
C PRO A 190 -8.18 20.19 -15.88
N SER A 191 -8.58 19.98 -14.63
CA SER A 191 -9.99 20.06 -14.27
C SER A 191 -10.13 20.73 -12.92
N ALA A 192 -10.70 21.92 -12.99
CA ALA A 192 -11.06 22.76 -11.89
C ALA A 192 -12.16 22.10 -11.05
N ASN A 193 -11.90 21.95 -9.75
CA ASN A 193 -12.80 22.31 -8.67
C ASN A 193 -12.02 22.18 -7.37
N ILE A 194 -11.85 23.33 -6.70
CA ILE A 194 -11.01 23.50 -5.52
C ILE A 194 -11.85 23.07 -4.32
N ASP A 195 -11.87 21.77 -4.04
CA ASP A 195 -11.94 21.32 -2.66
C ASP A 195 -10.56 21.62 -2.02
N PRO A 196 -10.48 22.03 -0.73
CA PRO A 196 -9.21 22.13 -0.03
C PRO A 196 -8.56 20.75 -0.07
N SER A 197 -7.62 20.61 -1.00
CA SER A 197 -7.00 19.37 -1.38
C SER A 197 -6.58 18.59 -0.12
N PRO A 198 -6.81 17.26 -0.05
CA PRO A 198 -6.22 16.43 1.00
C PRO A 198 -4.72 16.73 1.19
N PHE A 199 -4.02 17.10 0.11
CA PHE A 199 -2.62 17.52 0.18
C PHE A 199 -2.38 18.78 1.03
N ALA A 200 -3.28 19.76 1.09
CA ALA A 200 -3.08 20.99 1.87
C ALA A 200 -3.01 20.71 3.38
N ALA A 201 -3.90 19.83 3.88
CA ALA A 201 -3.83 19.36 5.27
C ALA A 201 -2.54 18.57 5.54
N TRP A 202 -2.05 17.83 4.53
CA TRP A 202 -0.78 17.12 4.61
C TRP A 202 0.44 18.04 4.55
N THR A 203 0.39 19.16 3.83
CA THR A 203 1.48 20.15 3.79
C THR A 203 1.78 20.71 5.19
N VAL A 204 0.77 20.86 6.04
CA VAL A 204 0.94 21.34 7.43
C VAL A 204 1.40 20.22 8.37
N ARG A 205 0.85 19.00 8.23
CA ARG A 205 1.15 17.90 9.17
C ARG A 205 2.43 17.14 8.83
N TRP A 206 2.89 17.18 7.59
CA TRP A 206 4.04 16.42 7.12
C TRP A 206 5.36 16.81 7.79
N PRO A 207 5.70 18.11 7.95
CA PRO A 207 6.90 18.51 8.69
C PRO A 207 6.91 17.97 10.12
N SER A 208 5.77 18.04 10.82
CA SER A 208 5.62 17.47 12.17
C SER A 208 5.87 15.95 12.19
N ILE A 209 5.40 15.22 11.18
CA ILE A 209 5.63 13.78 11.05
C ILE A 209 7.11 13.48 10.81
N CYS A 210 7.74 14.18 9.86
CA CYS A 210 9.17 14.00 9.59
C CYS A 210 10.01 14.29 10.84
N GLN A 211 9.68 15.36 11.57
CA GLN A 211 10.37 15.76 12.78
C GLN A 211 10.23 14.74 13.91
N ILE A 212 9.01 14.25 14.16
CA ILE A 212 8.75 13.18 15.15
C ILE A 212 9.56 11.93 14.81
N LEU A 213 9.57 11.51 13.54
CA LEU A 213 10.32 10.32 13.11
C LEU A 213 11.83 10.52 13.21
N PHE A 214 12.32 11.73 12.96
CA PHE A 214 13.71 12.08 13.13
C PHE A 214 14.14 11.99 14.60
N GLU A 215 13.38 12.64 15.50
CA GLU A 215 13.62 12.58 16.95
C GLU A 215 13.52 11.16 17.49
N LEU A 216 12.55 10.36 17.02
CA LEU A 216 12.40 8.96 17.41
C LEU A 216 13.63 8.13 17.04
N ASN A 217 14.13 8.28 15.81
CA ASN A 217 15.33 7.58 15.37
C ASN A 217 16.51 7.91 16.27
N TYR A 218 16.52 9.14 16.75
CA TYR A 218 17.62 9.71 17.46
C TYR A 218 17.62 9.34 18.96
N LEU A 219 16.44 9.31 19.59
CA LEU A 219 16.25 8.71 20.93
C LEU A 219 16.69 7.25 20.97
N HIS A 220 16.50 6.52 19.88
CA HIS A 220 16.95 5.14 19.78
C HIS A 220 18.49 5.00 19.66
N HIS A 221 19.19 6.02 19.16
CA HIS A 221 20.64 5.96 18.95
C HIS A 221 21.45 6.62 20.08
N GLY A 222 20.81 7.08 21.17
CA GLY A 222 21.52 7.53 22.37
C GLY A 222 22.27 8.86 22.21
N LYS A 223 21.91 9.69 21.24
CA LYS A 223 22.51 11.02 21.04
C LYS A 223 21.48 12.10 21.49
N ILE A 224 21.76 13.43 21.56
CA ILE A 224 20.78 14.58 21.74
C ILE A 224 20.49 15.37 20.42
N PRO A 225 19.23 15.50 19.89
CA PRO A 225 19.04 15.80 18.46
C PRO A 225 19.73 17.10 18.10
N PRO A 226 20.60 17.15 17.08
CA PRO A 226 21.07 18.44 16.58
C PRO A 226 19.85 19.24 16.09
N GLU A 227 19.96 20.58 16.11
CA GLU A 227 18.93 21.47 15.57
C GLU A 227 18.40 20.92 14.22
N PRO A 228 17.08 20.87 14.02
CA PRO A 228 16.52 20.29 12.81
C PRO A 228 17.09 21.02 11.60
N PRO A 229 17.67 20.31 10.61
CA PRO A 229 18.17 20.97 9.42
C PRO A 229 17.04 21.77 8.75
N PRO A 230 17.33 22.96 8.21
CA PRO A 230 16.29 23.78 7.61
C PRO A 230 15.63 22.98 6.47
N LEU A 231 14.30 22.85 6.56
CA LEU A 231 13.40 22.23 5.58
C LEU A 231 13.26 20.69 5.60
N LEU A 232 13.14 20.08 6.78
CA LEU A 232 12.66 18.69 6.94
C LEU A 232 11.16 18.58 6.60
N GLY A 233 10.76 18.75 5.34
CA GLY A 233 9.37 18.60 4.89
C GLY A 233 8.89 19.46 3.72
N SER A 234 9.76 20.28 3.11
CA SER A 234 9.38 21.18 1.99
C SER A 234 9.10 20.46 0.65
N SER A 235 9.35 19.15 0.56
CA SER A 235 9.18 18.40 -0.70
C SER A 235 7.72 18.25 -1.15
N LEU A 236 6.76 18.29 -0.22
CA LEU A 236 5.33 18.28 -0.56
C LEU A 236 4.81 19.63 -1.05
N SER A 237 5.40 20.75 -0.59
CA SER A 237 5.06 22.10 -1.09
C SER A 237 5.78 22.41 -2.41
N SER A 238 7.04 22.02 -2.55
CA SER A 238 7.86 22.25 -3.76
C SER A 238 7.49 21.32 -4.93
N GLY A 239 7.01 20.10 -4.65
CA GLY A 239 6.58 19.14 -5.67
C GLY A 239 5.34 19.54 -6.48
N CYS A 240 4.68 20.65 -6.13
CA CYS A 240 3.62 21.24 -6.93
C CYS A 240 4.14 22.23 -8.00
N ALA A 241 5.40 22.69 -7.89
CA ALA A 241 5.98 23.69 -8.79
C ALA A 241 7.05 23.14 -9.74
N THR A 242 7.79 22.06 -9.40
CA THR A 242 8.88 21.60 -10.29
C THR A 242 9.08 20.09 -10.23
N ILE A 243 8.56 19.36 -11.21
CA ILE A 243 9.07 18.04 -11.61
C ILE A 243 9.17 18.00 -13.13
N ASN A 244 10.15 18.75 -13.65
CA ASN A 244 11.01 18.24 -14.71
C ASN A 244 12.25 17.72 -14.01
N LEU A 245 12.58 16.45 -14.27
CA LEU A 245 13.90 15.81 -14.26
C LEU A 245 13.73 14.32 -13.96
N VAL A 246 13.70 13.56 -15.07
CA VAL A 246 14.37 12.27 -15.32
C VAL A 246 14.42 11.27 -14.17
N PHE A 247 13.70 10.16 -14.33
CA PHE A 247 14.18 8.85 -13.89
C PHE A 247 13.70 7.81 -14.91
N ASP A 248 14.48 7.68 -15.98
CA ASP A 248 14.69 6.39 -16.63
C ASP A 248 15.54 5.49 -15.71
N ASP A 249 15.46 4.19 -15.98
CA ASP A 249 16.24 3.10 -15.42
C ASP A 249 15.80 2.48 -14.07
N THR A 250 14.93 1.49 -14.24
CA THR A 250 14.54 0.42 -13.31
C THR A 250 15.66 -0.53 -12.86
N SER A 251 16.95 -0.26 -13.10
CA SER A 251 18.04 -1.21 -12.80
C SER A 251 18.81 -0.94 -11.49
N SER A 252 18.64 0.20 -10.83
CA SER A 252 19.43 0.56 -9.62
C SER A 252 18.77 0.18 -8.28
N PHE A 253 17.57 -0.41 -8.31
CA PHE A 253 16.73 -0.66 -7.12
C PHE A 253 17.30 -1.74 -6.17
N PHE A 254 18.17 -2.63 -6.65
CA PHE A 254 18.77 -3.69 -5.82
C PHE A 254 20.09 -3.30 -5.16
N SER A 255 20.90 -2.43 -5.78
CA SER A 255 22.25 -2.15 -5.30
C SER A 255 22.29 -1.24 -4.06
N SER A 256 21.23 -0.45 -3.82
CA SER A 256 21.14 0.43 -2.64
C SER A 256 20.48 -0.24 -1.42
N LEU A 257 19.84 -1.40 -1.56
CA LEU A 257 19.16 -2.11 -0.47
C LEU A 257 20.10 -3.05 0.31
N LEU A 258 21.25 -3.43 -0.26
CA LEU A 258 22.29 -4.22 0.42
C LEU A 258 23.24 -3.40 1.30
N ARG A 259 23.16 -2.06 1.30
CA ARG A 259 23.97 -1.19 2.19
C ARG A 259 23.31 -0.87 3.53
N LEU A 260 22.10 -1.39 3.81
CA LEU A 260 21.35 -1.12 5.05
C LEU A 260 21.38 -2.25 6.09
N PHE A 261 22.18 -3.30 5.86
CA PHE A 261 22.55 -4.26 6.89
C PHE A 261 24.08 -4.37 6.93
N PRO A 262 24.78 -3.81 7.92
CA PRO A 262 26.13 -4.25 8.19
C PRO A 262 26.03 -5.67 8.74
N TYR A 263 26.42 -6.62 7.91
CA TYR A 263 26.85 -7.95 8.34
C TYR A 263 28.09 -7.73 9.21
N GLN A 264 27.95 -7.77 10.54
CA GLN A 264 29.12 -7.91 11.40
C GLN A 264 29.46 -9.40 11.53
N LYS A 265 30.70 -9.71 11.17
CA LYS A 265 31.34 -11.03 11.26
C LYS A 265 32.40 -10.95 12.36
N GLY A 266 32.52 -12.01 13.17
CA GLY A 266 33.62 -12.27 14.12
C GLY A 266 33.17 -12.11 15.58
N PHE A 267 33.24 -13.10 16.47
CA PHE A 267 33.92 -14.41 16.48
C PHE A 267 32.92 -15.54 16.73
#